data_AF-A0A955N7B2-F1
#
_entry.id   AF-A0A955N7B2-F1
#
_cell.length_a   1.000
_cell.length_b   1.000
_cell.length_c   1.000
_cell.angle_alpha   90.00
_cell.angle_beta   90.00
_cell.angle_gamma   90.00
#
_symmetry.space_group_name_H-M   'P 1'
#
loop_
_entity.id
_entity.type
_entity.pdbx_description
1 polymer ?
#
loop_
_entity_poly.entity_id
_entity_poly.type
_entity_poly.pdbx_seq_one_letter_code
_entity_poly.pdbx_strand_id
1 'polypeptide(L)' 'GMSSNLCVESHMRELMEQGFEVAVVKDATAGAKVPEGDGYKSALVNYRMIANTVVTTEEVVKHLKGMLATA' A
#
# COMPACT_ATOMS: atom_id res chain seq x y z
N GLY A 1 1.12 6.32 -4.57
CA GLY A 1 2.47 6.85 -4.85
C GLY A 1 3.13 6.05 -5.97
N MET A 2 4.36 6.41 -6.35
CA MET A 2 5.15 5.67 -7.35
C MET A 2 6.59 5.54 -6.84
N SER A 3 7.30 4.42 -7.03
CA SER A 3 6.91 3.14 -7.66
C SER A 3 6.55 2.08 -6.61
N SER A 4 5.55 1.22 -6.89
CA SER A 4 4.98 0.26 -5.94
C SER A 4 6.02 -0.70 -5.36
N ASN A 5 6.80 -1.38 -6.21
CA ASN A 5 7.82 -2.36 -5.79
C ASN A 5 9.16 -1.73 -5.38
N LEU A 6 9.28 -0.41 -5.41
CA LEU A 6 10.51 0.29 -5.06
C LEU A 6 10.22 1.24 -3.90
N CYS A 7 10.06 2.53 -4.17
CA CYS A 7 9.91 3.56 -3.14
C CYS A 7 8.75 3.28 -2.18
N VAL A 8 7.57 2.86 -2.68
CA VAL A 8 6.41 2.62 -1.82
C VAL A 8 6.61 1.40 -0.93
N GLU A 9 7.18 0.31 -1.47
CA GLU A 9 7.50 -0.87 -0.66
C GLU A 9 8.62 -0.59 0.36
N SER A 10 9.68 0.10 -0.06
CA SER A 10 10.78 0.48 0.83
C SER A 10 10.28 1.31 1.99
N HIS A 11 9.42 2.29 1.73
CA HIS A 11 8.87 3.14 2.77
C HIS A 11 7.87 2.41 3.66
N MET A 12 7.06 1.51 3.10
CA MET A 12 6.22 0.61 3.90
C MET A 12 7.08 -0.21 4.87
N ARG A 13 8.18 -0.82 4.40
CA ARG A 13 9.09 -1.61 5.26
C ARG A 13 9.70 -0.76 6.37
N GLU A 14 10.19 0.44 6.04
CA GLU A 14 10.71 1.39 7.03
C GLU A 14 9.68 1.70 8.13
N LEU A 15 8.43 2.00 7.75
CA LEU A 15 7.36 2.28 8.72
C LEU A 15 7.04 1.06 9.59
N MET A 16 6.99 -0.14 9.00
CA MET A 16 6.80 -1.39 9.76
C MET A 16 7.93 -1.59 10.77
N GLU A 17 9.18 -1.34 10.37
CA GLU A 17 10.36 -1.47 11.24
C GLU A 17 10.40 -0.42 12.37
N GLN A 18 9.81 0.75 12.14
CA GLN A 18 9.61 1.78 13.16
C GLN A 18 8.43 1.50 14.11
N GLY A 19 7.70 0.40 13.91
CA GLY A 19 6.58 -0.01 14.77
C GLY A 19 5.26 0.69 14.47
N PHE A 20 5.11 1.28 13.28
CA PHE A 20 3.82 1.80 12.85
C PHE A 20 2.88 0.67 12.38
N GLU A 21 1.58 0.88 12.58
CA GLU A 21 0.55 0.10 11.90
C GLU A 21 0.35 0.67 10.49
N VAL A 22 0.70 -0.11 9.46
CA VAL A 22 0.74 0.36 8.08
C VAL A 22 -0.39 -0.25 7.25
N ALA A 23 -1.20 0.62 6.65
CA ALA A 23 -2.16 0.28 5.61
C ALA A 23 -1.63 0.70 4.23
N VAL A 24 -1.71 -0.19 3.24
CA VAL A 24 -1.35 0.14 1.85
C VAL A 24 -2.59 0.24 0.98
N VAL A 25 -2.72 1.35 0.26
CA VAL A 25 -3.83 1.59 -0.69
C VAL A 25 -3.43 1.13 -2.09
N LYS A 26 -3.85 -0.09 -2.45
CA LYS A 26 -3.31 -0.81 -3.62
C LYS A 26 -3.66 -0.19 -4.96
N ASP A 27 -4.84 0.41 -5.09
CA ASP A 27 -5.31 1.09 -6.30
C ASP A 27 -4.85 2.55 -6.39
N ALA A 28 -4.11 3.04 -5.39
CA ALA A 28 -3.50 4.38 -5.37
C ALA A 28 -1.98 4.35 -5.60
N THR A 29 -1.45 3.23 -6.10
CA THR A 29 -0.03 3.05 -6.44
C THR A 29 0.13 2.31 -7.76
N ALA A 30 1.25 2.47 -8.45
CA ALA A 30 1.56 1.67 -9.62
C ALA A 30 3.06 1.34 -9.69
N GLY A 31 3.38 0.34 -10.51
CA GLY A 31 4.74 -0.13 -10.74
C GLY A 31 5.03 -0.21 -12.22
N ALA A 32 6.31 -0.04 -12.58
CA ALA A 32 6.74 -0.18 -13.96
C ALA A 32 6.49 -1.62 -14.48
N LYS A 33 6.19 -1.73 -15.76
CA LYS A 33 6.15 -3.01 -16.49
C LYS A 33 7.29 -3.02 -17.50
N VAL A 34 8.09 -4.06 -17.46
CA VAL A 34 9.22 -4.31 -18.34
C VAL A 34 9.05 -5.70 -18.97
N PRO A 35 9.77 -6.05 -20.05
CA PRO A 35 9.67 -7.38 -20.65
C PRO A 35 9.85 -8.53 -19.64
N GLU A 36 10.68 -8.32 -18.61
CA GLU A 36 11.01 -9.28 -17.58
C GLU A 36 9.94 -9.39 -16.48
N GLY A 37 9.00 -8.44 -16.37
CA GLY A 37 7.98 -8.51 -15.32
C GLY A 37 7.13 -7.28 -15.06
N ASP A 38 6.28 -7.42 -14.04
CA ASP A 38 5.26 -6.44 -13.63
C ASP A 38 5.52 -6.02 -12.17
N GLY A 39 6.12 -4.84 -11.99
CA GLY A 39 6.45 -4.31 -10.67
C GLY A 39 5.22 -4.08 -9.78
N TYR A 40 4.06 -3.81 -10.36
CA TYR A 40 2.83 -3.70 -9.56
C TYR A 40 2.44 -5.06 -8.96
N LYS A 41 2.41 -6.10 -9.78
CA LYS A 41 2.07 -7.46 -9.30
C LYS A 41 3.08 -7.98 -8.28
N SER A 42 4.38 -7.73 -8.48
CA SER A 42 5.42 -8.11 -7.52
C SER A 42 5.21 -7.42 -6.17
N ALA A 43 4.90 -6.11 -6.17
CA ALA A 43 4.65 -5.37 -4.95
C ALA A 43 3.42 -5.89 -4.17
N LEU A 44 2.32 -6.22 -4.87
CA LEU A 44 1.10 -6.71 -4.20
C LEU A 44 1.33 -7.97 -3.38
N VAL A 45 2.18 -8.87 -3.88
CA VAL A 45 2.56 -10.10 -3.15
C VAL A 45 3.29 -9.74 -1.87
N ASN A 46 4.25 -8.82 -1.93
CA ASN A 46 5.02 -8.37 -0.77
C ASN A 46 4.15 -7.60 0.23
N TYR A 47 3.29 -6.69 -0.23
CA TYR A 47 2.37 -5.95 0.63
C TYR A 47 1.47 -6.88 1.43
N ARG A 48 0.96 -7.96 0.81
CA ARG A 48 0.10 -8.93 1.50
C ARG A 48 0.83 -9.67 2.62
N MET A 49 2.15 -9.84 2.51
CA MET A 49 2.95 -10.51 3.53
C MET A 49 3.41 -9.59 4.66
N ILE A 50 3.55 -8.29 4.39
CA ILE A 50 4.27 -7.36 5.28
C ILE A 50 3.35 -6.31 5.91
N ALA A 51 2.47 -5.69 5.13
CA ALA A 51 1.60 -4.64 5.65
C ALA A 51 0.53 -5.22 6.59
N ASN A 52 0.12 -4.45 7.60
CA ASN A 52 -0.99 -4.84 8.49
C ASN A 52 -2.30 -4.98 7.71
N THR A 53 -2.52 -4.13 6.69
CA THR A 53 -3.65 -4.28 5.77
C THR A 53 -3.36 -3.74 4.38
N VAL A 54 -4.05 -4.29 3.38
CA VAL A 54 -4.00 -3.85 1.99
C VAL A 54 -5.44 -3.59 1.53
N VAL A 55 -5.73 -2.35 1.20
CA VAL A 55 -7.08 -1.82 1.00
C VAL A 55 -7.18 -1.07 -0.33
N THR A 56 -8.40 -0.81 -0.78
CA THR A 56 -8.71 0.09 -1.88
C THR A 56 -8.93 1.51 -1.39
N THR A 57 -8.84 2.46 -2.32
CA THR A 57 -9.08 3.88 -2.06
C THR A 57 -10.51 4.09 -1.57
N GLU A 58 -11.47 3.37 -2.16
CA GLU A 58 -12.87 3.43 -1.74
C GLU A 58 -13.06 3.00 -0.28
N GLU A 59 -12.47 1.86 0.12
CA GLU A 59 -12.54 1.35 1.50
C GLU A 59 -11.96 2.36 2.50
N VAL A 60 -10.80 2.94 2.18
CA VAL A 60 -10.14 3.96 3.03
C VAL A 60 -10.99 5.21 3.15
N VAL A 61 -11.49 5.76 2.04
CA VAL A 61 -12.33 6.97 2.06
C VAL A 61 -13.60 6.74 2.86
N LYS A 62 -14.23 5.56 2.72
CA LYS A 62 -15.41 5.19 3.50
C LYS A 62 -15.09 5.11 4.99
N HIS A 63 -13.96 4.50 5.37
CA HIS A 63 -13.53 4.39 6.75
C HIS A 63 -13.26 5.77 7.38
N LEU A 64 -12.49 6.62 6.71
CA LEU A 64 -12.16 7.97 7.19
C LEU A 64 -13.40 8.85 7.36
N LYS A 65 -14.34 8.80 6.41
CA LYS A 65 -15.63 9.50 6.54
C LYS A 65 -16.45 8.98 7.72
N GLY A 66 -16.43 7.66 7.95
CA GLY A 66 -17.06 7.05 9.12
C GLY A 66 -16.46 7.56 10.43
N MET A 67 -15.12 7.64 10.52
CA MET A 67 -14.42 8.17 11.70
C MET A 67 -14.76 9.64 11.97
N LEU A 68 -14.80 10.48 10.93
CA LEU A 68 -15.16 11.90 11.04
C LEU A 68 -16.61 12.11 11.48
N ALA A 69 -17.53 11.20 11.14
CA ALA A 69 -18.91 11.28 11.59
C ALA A 69 -19.10 10.89 13.06
N THR A 70 -18.11 10.24 13.66
CA THR A 70 -18.11 9.79 15.06
C THR A 70 -17.21 10.64 15.98
N ALA A 71 -16.51 11.62 15.43
CA ALA A 71 -15.66 12.58 16.15
C ALA A 71 -16.37 13.92 16.30
#